data_AF-A0A2E2RPJ1-F1
#
_entry.id   AF-A0A2E2RPJ1-F1
#
_cell.length_a   1.000
_cell.length_b   1.000
_cell.length_c   1.000
_cell.angle_alpha   90.00
_cell.angle_beta   90.00
_cell.angle_gamma   90.00
#
_symmetry.space_group_name_H-M   'P 1'
#
loop_
_entity.id
_entity.type
_entity.pdbx_description
1 polymer ?
#
loop_
_entity_poly.entity_id
_entity_poly.type
_entity_poly.pdbx_seq_one_letter_code
_entity_poly.pdbx_strand_id
1 'polypeptide(L)'
;MRIRQPSLSIALLPLAFSAHAADLSCAGLVPQGASLVCAGFEPNWAIELKCDGDLTSNFTDAFTGTISVTPGEVSVVSRNPWQIETSHPVTGTIAYTPAGCTDESDRVYDFTFTPTGAPGLNAPFYPFCCRLE
;
A
#
# COMPACT_ATOMS: atom_id res chain seq x y z
N MET A 1 61.58 -6.87 35.06
CA MET A 1 61.06 -7.04 33.69
C MET A 1 59.62 -7.53 33.80
N ARG A 2 58.62 -6.71 33.47
CA ARG A 2 57.20 -7.12 33.41
C ARG A 2 56.63 -6.63 32.08
N ILE A 3 56.29 -7.57 31.20
CA ILE A 3 55.76 -7.34 29.86
C ILE A 3 54.27 -7.02 30.01
N ARG A 4 53.83 -5.84 29.53
CA ARG A 4 52.41 -5.46 29.48
C ARG A 4 51.80 -5.93 28.15
N GLN A 5 50.69 -6.66 28.24
CA GLN A 5 49.86 -7.10 27.11
C GLN A 5 49.18 -5.90 26.42
N PRO A 6 48.97 -5.94 25.08
CA PRO A 6 48.11 -4.99 24.41
C PRO A 6 46.65 -5.45 24.49
N SER A 7 45.79 -4.63 25.08
CA SER A 7 44.33 -4.78 24.98
C SER A 7 43.90 -4.37 23.58
N LEU A 8 43.44 -5.34 22.78
CA LEU A 8 42.85 -5.12 21.46
C LEU A 8 41.39 -4.71 21.65
N SER A 9 41.10 -3.41 21.61
CA SER A 9 39.71 -2.91 21.61
C SER A 9 39.13 -3.05 20.20
N ILE A 10 38.24 -4.03 20.01
CA ILE A 10 37.43 -4.17 18.79
C ILE A 10 36.37 -3.06 18.83
N ALA A 11 36.51 -2.06 17.96
CA ALA A 11 35.49 -1.03 17.75
C ALA A 11 34.31 -1.65 16.98
N LEU A 12 33.16 -1.79 17.65
CA LEU A 12 31.88 -2.06 16.99
C LEU A 12 31.49 -0.81 16.19
N LEU A 13 31.56 -0.90 14.86
CA LEU A 13 30.91 0.08 13.98
C LEU A 13 29.38 -0.10 14.10
N PRO A 14 28.61 0.94 14.44
CA PRO A 14 27.17 0.89 14.25
C PRO A 14 26.92 0.91 12.74
N LEU A 15 26.49 -0.22 12.20
CA LEU A 15 25.78 -0.26 10.92
C LEU A 15 24.51 0.58 11.11
N ALA A 16 24.61 1.86 10.74
CA ALA A 16 23.44 2.70 10.55
C ALA A 16 22.65 2.06 9.41
N PHE A 17 21.62 1.31 9.76
CA PHE A 17 20.57 0.93 8.83
C PHE A 17 19.99 2.25 8.31
N SER A 18 20.30 2.58 7.06
CA SER A 18 19.56 3.59 6.32
C SER A 18 18.10 3.15 6.32
N ALA A 19 17.27 3.82 7.12
CA ALA A 19 15.85 3.83 6.88
C ALA A 19 15.70 4.41 5.47
N HIS A 20 15.40 3.55 4.50
CA HIS A 20 14.86 4.03 3.24
C HIS A 20 13.61 4.81 3.63
N ALA A 21 13.67 6.14 3.56
CA ALA A 21 12.46 6.90 3.34
C ALA A 21 11.78 6.19 2.18
N ALA A 22 10.60 5.61 2.40
CA ALA A 22 9.79 5.07 1.32
C ALA A 22 9.61 6.25 0.37
N ASP A 23 10.41 6.28 -0.71
CA ASP A 23 10.41 7.38 -1.66
C ASP A 23 9.15 7.19 -2.47
N LEU A 24 8.07 7.79 -1.98
CA LEU A 24 6.75 7.71 -2.58
C LEU A 24 6.82 8.45 -3.92
N SER A 25 7.22 7.73 -4.97
CA SER A 25 7.48 8.32 -6.28
C SER A 25 6.19 8.48 -7.10
N CYS A 26 5.35 7.44 -7.13
CA CYS A 26 4.12 7.46 -7.92
C CYS A 26 3.01 8.21 -7.19
N ALA A 27 2.75 9.44 -7.64
CA ALA A 27 1.80 10.38 -7.08
C ALA A 27 1.97 10.70 -5.58
N GLY A 28 3.14 10.38 -5.00
CA GLY A 28 3.35 10.46 -3.55
C GLY A 28 2.59 9.40 -2.75
N LEU A 29 2.06 8.36 -3.39
CA LEU A 29 1.23 7.33 -2.74
C LEU A 29 1.89 5.95 -2.65
N VAL A 30 2.58 5.54 -3.72
CA VAL A 30 3.21 4.21 -3.80
C VAL A 30 4.71 4.38 -4.10
N PRO A 31 5.61 3.74 -3.34
CA PRO A 31 7.04 3.79 -3.62
C PRO A 31 7.40 3.11 -4.92
N GLN A 32 8.48 3.54 -5.56
CA GLN A 32 9.00 2.90 -6.77
C GLN A 32 9.27 1.41 -6.54
N GLY A 33 8.73 0.56 -7.42
CA GLY A 33 8.88 -0.90 -7.37
C GLY A 33 7.94 -1.62 -6.40
N ALA A 34 7.10 -0.89 -5.67
CA ALA A 34 6.13 -1.43 -4.73
C ALA A 34 4.69 -1.39 -5.30
N SER A 35 3.77 -2.04 -4.59
CA SER A 35 2.33 -1.89 -4.84
C SER A 35 1.55 -1.59 -3.57
N LEU A 36 0.41 -0.92 -3.73
CA LEU A 36 -0.55 -0.67 -2.66
C LEU A 36 -1.84 -1.43 -3.01
N VAL A 37 -2.15 -2.45 -2.22
CA VAL A 37 -3.31 -3.32 -2.45
C VAL A 37 -4.40 -2.97 -1.45
N CYS A 38 -5.55 -2.51 -1.95
CA CYS A 38 -6.76 -2.30 -1.16
C CYS A 38 -7.74 -3.44 -1.46
N ALA A 39 -7.90 -4.36 -0.51
CA ALA A 39 -8.80 -5.50 -0.65
C ALA A 39 -10.19 -5.12 -0.14
N GLY A 40 -11.22 -5.33 -0.97
CA GLY A 40 -12.61 -5.19 -0.55
C GLY A 40 -13.06 -6.39 0.29
N PHE A 41 -14.27 -6.29 0.84
CA PHE A 41 -14.89 -7.29 1.71
C PHE A 41 -14.93 -8.72 1.09
N GLU A 42 -14.48 -9.71 1.87
CA GLU A 42 -14.42 -11.17 1.60
C GLU A 42 -14.22 -11.55 0.12
N PRO A 43 -12.96 -11.64 -0.33
CA PRO A 43 -12.36 -10.79 -1.34
C PRO A 43 -13.04 -10.96 -2.70
N ASN A 44 -14.24 -10.39 -2.86
CA ASN A 44 -14.93 -10.40 -4.14
C ASN A 44 -14.20 -9.54 -5.18
N TRP A 45 -13.39 -8.58 -4.72
CA TRP A 45 -12.52 -7.79 -5.56
C TRP A 45 -11.39 -7.11 -4.77
N ALA A 46 -10.37 -6.64 -5.49
CA ALA A 46 -9.32 -5.77 -4.95
C ALA A 46 -8.85 -4.78 -6.02
N ILE A 47 -8.32 -3.63 -5.59
CA ILE A 47 -7.48 -2.78 -6.44
C ILE A 47 -6.04 -2.87 -5.96
N GLU A 48 -5.13 -3.03 -6.91
CA GLU A 48 -3.69 -2.88 -6.71
C GLU A 48 -3.22 -1.64 -7.46
N LEU A 49 -2.59 -0.70 -6.77
CA LEU A 49 -1.91 0.44 -7.37
C LEU A 49 -0.42 0.13 -7.43
N LYS A 50 0.16 0.03 -8.62
CA LYS A 50 1.55 -0.36 -8.80
C LYS A 50 2.38 0.81 -9.32
N CYS A 51 3.58 0.97 -8.78
CA CYS A 51 4.52 1.98 -9.22
C CYS A 51 5.72 1.33 -9.93
N ASP A 52 5.73 1.40 -11.26
CA ASP A 52 6.85 0.93 -12.09
C ASP A 52 7.23 2.01 -13.13
N GLY A 53 7.58 3.19 -12.62
CA GLY A 53 7.81 4.41 -13.39
C GLY A 53 6.56 5.28 -13.41
N ASP A 54 5.45 4.73 -13.87
CA ASP A 54 4.12 5.35 -13.81
C ASP A 54 3.20 4.62 -12.81
N LEU A 55 2.21 5.34 -12.28
CA LEU A 55 1.19 4.73 -11.43
C LEU A 55 0.15 4.04 -12.31
N THR A 56 -0.02 2.74 -12.12
CA THR A 56 -1.01 1.91 -12.82
C THR A 56 -1.95 1.24 -11.82
N SER A 57 -3.08 0.73 -12.28
CA SER A 57 -3.98 -0.05 -11.45
C SER A 57 -4.23 -1.44 -12.03
N ASN A 58 -4.28 -2.46 -11.19
CA ASN A 58 -4.89 -3.73 -11.54
C ASN A 58 -6.17 -3.91 -10.73
N PHE A 59 -7.22 -4.39 -11.40
CA PHE A 59 -8.45 -4.80 -10.75
C PHE A 59 -8.51 -6.32 -10.67
N THR A 60 -8.62 -6.83 -9.45
CA THR A 60 -8.89 -8.25 -9.20
C THR A 60 -10.39 -8.43 -9.01
N ASP A 61 -11.01 -9.31 -9.79
CA ASP A 61 -12.40 -9.74 -9.65
C ASP A 61 -12.43 -11.21 -9.20
N ALA A 62 -13.21 -11.51 -8.17
CA ALA A 62 -13.49 -12.85 -7.70
C ALA A 62 -14.99 -13.10 -7.46
N PHE A 63 -15.90 -12.20 -7.87
CA PHE A 63 -17.35 -12.34 -7.67
C PHE A 63 -17.93 -13.62 -8.28
N THR A 64 -17.30 -14.12 -9.34
CA THR A 64 -17.77 -15.31 -10.10
C THR A 64 -17.17 -16.63 -9.61
N GLY A 65 -16.37 -16.60 -8.52
CA GLY A 65 -15.64 -17.76 -8.01
C GLY A 65 -14.37 -18.11 -8.80
N THR A 66 -14.05 -17.37 -9.87
CA THR A 66 -12.74 -17.39 -10.52
C THR A 66 -12.04 -16.06 -10.27
N ILE A 67 -10.78 -16.11 -9.85
CA ILE A 67 -9.96 -14.91 -9.66
C ILE A 67 -9.40 -14.49 -11.02
N SER A 68 -9.73 -13.27 -11.45
CA SER A 68 -9.22 -12.65 -12.66
C SER A 68 -8.57 -11.31 -12.32
N VAL A 69 -7.41 -11.04 -12.90
CA VAL A 69 -6.72 -9.74 -12.77
C VAL A 69 -6.76 -9.04 -14.11
N THR A 70 -7.36 -7.85 -14.13
CA THR A 70 -7.47 -7.00 -15.32
C THR A 70 -6.62 -5.75 -15.12
N PRO A 71 -5.59 -5.51 -15.95
CA PRO A 71 -4.84 -4.27 -15.92
C PRO A 71 -5.69 -3.07 -16.33
N GLY A 72 -5.35 -1.92 -15.80
CA GLY A 72 -6.04 -0.66 -16.04
C GLY A 72 -5.19 0.55 -15.70
N GLU A 73 -5.81 1.72 -15.82
CA GLU A 73 -5.21 3.02 -15.54
C GLU A 73 -5.80 3.62 -14.27
N VAL A 74 -5.01 4.48 -13.61
CA VAL A 74 -5.45 5.24 -12.45
C VAL A 74 -5.10 6.70 -12.63
N SER A 75 -6.07 7.55 -12.35
CA SER A 75 -5.94 9.00 -12.27
C SER A 75 -6.00 9.43 -10.81
N VAL A 76 -5.03 10.24 -10.40
CA VAL A 76 -5.01 10.85 -9.06
C VAL A 76 -5.55 12.27 -9.18
N VAL A 77 -6.79 12.46 -8.74
CA VAL A 77 -7.55 13.73 -8.83
C VAL A 77 -7.08 14.73 -7.77
N SER A 78 -6.74 14.25 -6.58
CA SER A 78 -6.17 15.02 -5.47
C SER A 78 -5.15 14.16 -4.73
N ARG A 79 -4.20 14.78 -4.03
CA ARG A 79 -3.12 14.08 -3.29
C ARG A 79 -3.21 14.19 -1.77
N ASN A 80 -4.16 14.96 -1.23
CA ASN A 80 -4.33 15.09 0.22
C ASN A 80 -5.81 15.24 0.60
N PRO A 81 -6.51 14.15 0.95
CA PRO A 81 -6.11 12.75 0.76
C PRO A 81 -6.05 12.36 -0.73
N TRP A 82 -5.53 11.17 -1.06
CA TRP A 82 -5.43 10.71 -2.44
C TRP A 82 -6.79 10.31 -3.00
N GLN A 83 -7.41 11.19 -3.76
CA GLN A 83 -8.63 10.86 -4.51
C GLN A 83 -8.23 10.18 -5.81
N ILE A 84 -8.71 8.96 -6.02
CA ILE A 84 -8.40 8.14 -7.17
C ILE A 84 -9.64 7.81 -8.01
N GLU A 85 -9.43 7.74 -9.31
CA GLU A 85 -10.38 7.22 -10.29
C GLU A 85 -9.64 6.21 -11.16
N THR A 86 -10.16 5.00 -11.28
CA THR A 86 -9.55 3.96 -12.12
C THR A 86 -10.29 3.84 -13.45
N SER A 87 -9.69 3.16 -14.43
CA SER A 87 -10.39 2.75 -15.65
C SER A 87 -11.48 1.69 -15.40
N HIS A 88 -11.51 1.14 -14.18
CA HIS A 88 -12.59 0.30 -13.67
C HIS A 88 -13.59 1.18 -12.90
N PRO A 89 -14.81 0.71 -12.59
CA PRO A 89 -15.77 1.52 -11.83
C PRO A 89 -15.43 1.56 -10.33
N VAL A 90 -14.13 1.64 -10.00
CA VAL A 90 -13.61 1.84 -8.65
C VAL A 90 -13.11 3.28 -8.53
N THR A 91 -13.76 4.03 -7.66
CA THR A 91 -13.41 5.42 -7.31
C THR A 91 -13.43 5.57 -5.80
N GLY A 92 -12.61 6.46 -5.26
CA GLY A 92 -12.62 6.72 -3.83
C GLY A 92 -11.42 7.51 -3.36
N THR A 93 -11.19 7.45 -2.05
CA THR A 93 -10.15 8.22 -1.37
C THR A 93 -9.26 7.30 -0.55
N ILE A 94 -7.95 7.37 -0.76
CA ILE A 94 -6.94 6.74 0.08
C ILE A 94 -6.37 7.78 1.04
N ALA A 95 -6.36 7.45 2.32
CA ALA A 95 -5.75 8.28 3.36
C ALA A 95 -4.67 7.48 4.10
N TYR A 96 -3.56 8.15 4.42
CA TYR A 96 -2.57 7.64 5.36
C TYR A 96 -3.06 7.90 6.79
N THR A 97 -3.34 6.83 7.50
CA THR A 97 -3.83 6.77 8.87
C THR A 97 -2.97 5.75 9.62
N PRO A 98 -1.83 6.15 10.22
CA PRO A 98 -0.92 5.23 10.91
C PRO A 98 -1.66 4.33 11.88
N ALA A 99 -1.50 3.01 11.73
CA ALA A 99 -2.20 2.00 12.51
C ALA A 99 -3.74 2.20 12.61
N GLY A 100 -4.33 2.86 11.62
CA GLY A 100 -5.72 3.32 11.65
C GLY A 100 -6.72 2.34 11.05
N CYS A 101 -6.25 1.28 10.40
CA CYS A 101 -7.11 0.27 9.78
C CYS A 101 -6.76 -1.12 10.30
N THR A 102 -7.77 -1.90 10.69
CA THR A 102 -7.63 -3.31 11.08
C THR A 102 -8.45 -4.15 10.11
N ASP A 103 -7.83 -5.14 9.46
CA ASP A 103 -8.53 -6.05 8.55
C ASP A 103 -9.28 -7.16 9.30
N GLU A 104 -9.99 -8.01 8.57
CA GLU A 104 -10.77 -9.13 9.11
C GLU A 104 -9.91 -10.23 9.76
N SER A 105 -8.59 -10.19 9.55
CA SER A 105 -7.60 -11.09 10.17
C SER A 105 -6.87 -10.44 11.35
N ASP A 106 -7.42 -9.36 11.91
CA ASP A 106 -6.85 -8.56 13.00
C ASP A 106 -5.48 -7.95 12.68
N ARG A 107 -5.13 -7.80 11.40
CA ARG A 107 -3.87 -7.15 10.99
C ARG A 107 -4.08 -5.65 10.87
N VAL A 108 -3.12 -4.90 11.39
CA VAL A 108 -3.16 -3.44 11.42
C VAL A 108 -2.34 -2.87 10.26
N TYR A 109 -2.91 -1.92 9.53
CA TYR A 109 -2.27 -1.22 8.41
C TYR A 109 -2.40 0.30 8.52
N ASP A 110 -1.54 0.98 7.77
CA ASP A 110 -1.41 2.44 7.80
C ASP A 110 -2.27 3.16 6.76
N PHE A 111 -2.89 2.45 5.82
CA PHE A 111 -3.68 3.07 4.76
C PHE A 111 -5.12 2.59 4.79
N THR A 112 -6.03 3.54 4.63
CA THR A 112 -7.47 3.29 4.55
C THR A 112 -7.99 3.79 3.21
N PHE A 113 -8.73 2.95 2.49
CA PHE A 113 -9.47 3.33 1.29
C PHE A 113 -10.96 3.45 1.60
N THR A 114 -11.53 4.61 1.31
CA THR A 114 -12.98 4.86 1.38
C THR A 114 -13.53 4.92 -0.05
N PRO A 115 -14.27 3.89 -0.50
CA PRO A 115 -14.83 3.88 -1.84
C PRO A 115 -15.99 4.87 -1.97
N THR A 116 -16.10 5.49 -3.14
CA THR A 116 -17.28 6.22 -3.62
C THR A 116 -17.99 5.49 -4.75
N GLY A 117 -17.35 4.48 -5.32
CA GLY A 117 -17.91 3.54 -6.27
C GLY A 117 -17.02 2.30 -6.36
N ALA A 118 -17.61 1.12 -6.47
CA ALA A 118 -16.93 -0.13 -6.78
C ALA A 118 -17.95 -1.15 -7.32
N PRO A 119 -17.53 -2.13 -8.16
CA PRO A 119 -18.38 -3.25 -8.55
C PRO A 119 -18.99 -3.96 -7.35
N GLY A 120 -20.28 -4.29 -7.43
CA GLY A 120 -20.97 -5.09 -6.42
C GLY A 120 -21.19 -4.42 -5.06
N LEU A 121 -20.72 -3.18 -4.85
CA LEU A 121 -21.02 -2.42 -3.64
C LEU A 121 -22.24 -1.52 -3.85
N ASN A 122 -23.19 -1.62 -2.92
CA ASN A 122 -24.27 -0.66 -2.79
C ASN A 122 -23.98 0.25 -1.60
N ALA A 123 -24.40 1.51 -1.68
CA ALA A 123 -24.30 2.42 -0.55
C ALA A 123 -25.08 1.85 0.66
N PRO A 124 -24.62 2.08 1.90
CA PRO A 124 -23.44 2.86 2.28
C PRO A 124 -22.11 2.13 2.03
N PHE A 125 -21.10 2.88 1.55
CA PHE A 125 -19.75 2.35 1.36
C PHE A 125 -18.98 2.35 2.69
N TYR A 126 -18.28 1.25 2.98
CA TYR A 126 -17.45 1.12 4.16
C TYR A 126 -15.96 1.17 3.77
N PRO A 127 -15.11 1.75 4.63
CA PRO A 127 -13.67 1.80 4.38
C PRO A 127 -13.02 0.42 4.48
N PHE A 128 -11.96 0.22 3.70
CA PHE A 128 -11.16 -1.00 3.67
C PHE A 128 -9.69 -0.69 3.90
N CYS A 129 -8.93 -1.66 4.42
CA CYS A 129 -7.51 -1.49 4.62
C CYS A 129 -6.74 -1.67 3.31
N CYS A 130 -5.75 -0.80 3.10
CA CYS A 130 -4.75 -0.99 2.07
C CYS A 130 -3.42 -1.38 2.70
N ARG A 131 -2.72 -2.29 2.05
CA ARG A 131 -1.40 -2.76 2.45
C ARG A 131 -0.37 -2.43 1.38
N LEU A 132 0.79 -2.02 1.82
CA LEU A 132 1.93 -1.80 0.94
C LEU A 132 2.72 -3.12 0.82
N GLU A 133 3.00 -3.55 -0.41
CA GLU A 133 3.74 -4.77 -0.75
C GLU A 133 5.00 -4.47 -1.57
#